data_AF-A0A0N0MEY7-F1
#
_entry.id   AF-A0A0N0MEY7-F1
#
_cell.length_a   1.000
_cell.length_b   1.000
_cell.length_c   1.000
_cell.angle_alpha   90.00
_cell.angle_beta   90.00
_cell.angle_gamma   90.00
#
_symmetry.space_group_name_H-M   'P 1'
#
loop_
_entity.id
_entity.type
_entity.pdbx_description
1 polymer ?
#
loop_
_entity_poly.entity_id
_entity_poly.type
_entity_poly.pdbx_seq_one_letter_code
_entity_poly.pdbx_strand_id
1 'polypeptide(L)'
;MVSFTYARATTRAGTAPRRNATALPHDAGRPCQRASYIPKPESILFVAMSLSLFLSGLSCAHAAGTGNGTAAGSQGLHEDYSQWYTGSLVSPSGALTKKGVFAWEPYFAYSQPVGYLDSTGQGMSLKDKAHSVSNFTLYKYSITNSISLQMTPDISYGWRRGGHGGTTSGLKMGDLPVDVMWRYLDADPKRYIPALSLFVGVAFPSGDYTKLGRDEDGVGTGTYTFRLALTEQSTYTLPGHHELRLRMWGTFRRALTQAHIADVSSYGTSAGFRGLAHPGMYGESGFSLEYGVNQKWVIAMDLARDWANGSVVRGYNAQGKYQNILGQASGDWVIAPAIEYNWSPRFGVIAGVTAMFAGHNTGQVISPQVAFNSVF
;
A
#
# COMPACT_ATOMS: atom_id res chain seq x y z
N MET A 1 -3.03 -4.38 -0.26
CA MET A 1 -2.50 -3.20 0.44
C MET A 1 -3.27 -2.00 -0.03
N VAL A 2 -4.06 -1.45 0.88
CA VAL A 2 -5.15 -0.49 0.63
C VAL A 2 -4.57 0.74 -0.05
N SER A 3 -4.78 0.86 -1.36
CA SER A 3 -4.57 2.13 -2.05
C SER A 3 -5.70 3.05 -1.56
N PHE A 4 -5.42 3.88 -0.56
CA PHE A 4 -6.37 4.92 -0.18
C PHE A 4 -6.58 5.82 -1.40
N THR A 5 -7.74 5.71 -2.04
CA THR A 5 -8.10 6.59 -3.15
C THR A 5 -8.03 8.03 -2.65
N TYR A 6 -7.00 8.75 -3.06
CA TYR A 6 -6.80 10.14 -2.69
C TYR A 6 -7.86 11.00 -3.37
N ALA A 7 -8.95 11.25 -2.65
CA ALA A 7 -9.85 12.34 -2.95
C ALA A 7 -9.14 13.66 -2.65
N ARG A 8 -8.62 14.33 -3.68
CA ARG A 8 -8.18 15.72 -3.56
C ARG A 8 -9.42 16.58 -3.26
N ALA A 9 -9.37 17.38 -2.20
CA ALA A 9 -10.39 18.36 -1.91
C ALA A 9 -10.55 19.31 -3.11
N THR A 10 -11.71 19.28 -3.76
CA THR A 10 -12.08 20.24 -4.80
C THR A 10 -12.47 21.56 -4.14
N THR A 11 -11.57 22.55 -4.16
CA THR A 11 -11.99 23.95 -3.99
C THR A 11 -12.68 24.40 -5.27
N ARG A 12 -14.00 24.17 -5.37
CA ARG A 12 -14.82 24.91 -6.34
C ARG A 12 -15.03 26.32 -5.82
N ALA A 13 -14.65 27.29 -6.63
CA ALA A 13 -14.84 28.71 -6.39
C ALA A 13 -16.33 29.03 -6.21
N GLY A 14 -16.70 29.35 -4.97
CA GLY A 14 -17.96 30.01 -4.65
C GLY A 14 -17.79 31.52 -4.74
N THR A 15 -18.66 32.16 -5.50
CA THR A 15 -18.78 33.60 -5.74
C THR A 15 -19.00 34.42 -4.45
N ALA A 16 -18.09 35.35 -4.14
CA ALA A 16 -18.34 36.59 -3.38
C ALA A 16 -17.13 37.57 -3.54
N PRO A 17 -17.26 38.89 -3.25
CA PRO A 17 -17.11 39.98 -4.21
C PRO A 17 -15.68 40.55 -4.34
N ARG A 18 -15.49 41.24 -5.47
CA ARG A 18 -14.31 42.04 -5.87
C ARG A 18 -13.62 42.76 -4.71
N ARG A 19 -12.32 42.51 -4.55
CA ARG A 19 -11.35 43.53 -4.17
C ARG A 19 -10.20 43.52 -5.18
N ASN A 20 -9.98 44.68 -5.78
CA ASN A 20 -9.00 44.95 -6.83
C ASN A 20 -7.59 44.61 -6.37
N ALA A 21 -6.90 43.75 -7.12
CA ALA A 21 -5.45 43.78 -7.25
C ALA A 21 -5.15 43.76 -8.75
N THR A 22 -4.57 44.85 -9.20
CA THR A 22 -4.25 45.25 -10.57
C THR A 22 -3.39 44.21 -11.29
N ALA A 23 -3.77 43.89 -12.53
CA ALA A 23 -2.96 43.12 -13.46
C ALA A 23 -1.79 43.98 -13.98
N LEU A 24 -0.60 43.40 -14.04
CA LEU A 24 0.52 43.89 -14.85
C LEU A 24 0.93 42.78 -15.84
N PRO A 25 1.16 43.11 -17.12
CA PRO A 25 1.53 42.14 -18.14
C PRO A 25 3.01 41.79 -17.98
N HIS A 26 3.36 40.50 -18.02
CA HIS A 26 4.76 40.10 -18.02
C HIS A 26 5.23 39.79 -19.44
N ASP A 27 6.18 40.62 -19.86
CA ASP A 27 6.95 40.55 -21.09
C ASP A 27 7.66 39.21 -21.32
N ALA A 28 7.80 38.91 -22.61
CA ALA A 28 8.59 37.83 -23.16
C ALA A 28 10.10 38.15 -23.08
N GLY A 29 10.91 37.27 -22.49
CA GLY A 29 12.37 37.32 -22.68
C GLY A 29 13.26 36.61 -21.65
N ARG A 30 13.76 35.42 -22.05
CA ARG A 30 15.02 34.76 -21.61
C ARG A 30 15.02 34.01 -20.25
N PRO A 31 15.96 33.06 -20.03
CA PRO A 31 15.80 31.65 -20.37
C PRO A 31 15.70 30.76 -19.12
N CYS A 32 15.13 29.57 -19.31
CA CYS A 32 14.99 28.51 -18.31
C CYS A 32 16.30 28.25 -17.52
N GLN A 33 16.29 28.54 -16.23
CA GLN A 33 17.09 27.76 -15.28
C GLN A 33 16.34 26.48 -14.94
N ARG A 34 16.73 25.41 -15.62
CA ARG A 34 16.31 24.04 -15.37
C ARG A 34 16.93 23.58 -14.04
N ALA A 35 16.28 23.89 -12.93
CA ALA A 35 16.57 23.22 -11.66
C ALA A 35 16.07 21.77 -11.79
N SER A 36 16.94 20.94 -12.34
CA SER A 36 16.75 19.49 -12.47
C SER A 36 16.99 18.90 -11.08
N TYR A 37 16.02 19.03 -10.19
CA TYR A 37 16.03 18.28 -8.94
C TYR A 37 15.56 16.86 -9.28
N ILE A 38 16.51 16.02 -9.66
CA ILE A 38 16.35 14.57 -9.63
C ILE A 38 16.34 14.21 -8.13
N PRO A 39 15.22 13.80 -7.52
CA PRO A 39 15.33 13.17 -6.24
C PRO A 39 16.04 11.84 -6.51
N LYS A 40 17.29 11.74 -6.02
CA LYS A 40 17.95 10.45 -5.88
C LYS A 40 16.95 9.51 -5.18
N PRO A 41 16.86 8.22 -5.56
CA PRO A 41 15.90 7.32 -4.94
C PRO A 41 16.36 7.04 -3.50
N GLU A 42 15.90 7.86 -2.56
CA GLU A 42 16.07 7.65 -1.12
C GLU A 42 15.48 6.30 -0.67
N SER A 43 14.60 5.71 -1.48
CA SER A 43 14.03 4.37 -1.33
C SER A 43 15.06 3.23 -1.48
N ILE A 44 16.16 3.41 -2.21
CA ILE A 44 17.22 2.38 -2.31
C ILE A 44 18.15 2.43 -1.09
N LEU A 45 18.35 3.61 -0.49
CA LEU A 45 19.20 3.75 0.69
C LEU A 45 18.55 3.18 1.97
N PHE A 46 17.21 3.20 2.06
CA PHE A 46 16.50 2.69 3.23
C PHE A 46 16.65 1.19 3.44
N VAL A 47 16.78 0.42 2.35
CA VAL A 47 17.01 -1.04 2.39
C VAL A 47 18.45 -1.37 2.79
N ALA A 48 19.42 -0.54 2.39
CA ALA A 48 20.84 -0.80 2.65
C ALA A 48 21.28 -0.42 4.08
N MET A 49 20.67 0.61 4.67
CA MET A 49 21.14 1.18 5.95
C MET A 49 20.56 0.46 7.20
N SER A 50 19.48 -0.29 7.04
CA SER A 50 18.82 -1.04 8.13
C SER A 50 19.49 -2.39 8.43
N LEU A 51 20.29 -2.95 7.50
CA LEU A 51 21.02 -4.20 7.71
C LEU A 51 22.17 -4.09 8.73
N SER A 52 22.74 -2.88 8.89
CA SER A 52 23.96 -2.68 9.68
C SER A 52 23.73 -2.27 11.15
N LEU A 53 22.56 -1.75 11.49
CA LEU A 53 22.29 -1.17 12.82
C LEU A 53 21.63 -2.11 13.83
N PHE A 54 21.03 -3.22 13.40
CA PHE A 54 20.34 -4.15 14.32
C PHE A 54 21.24 -5.28 14.87
N LEU A 55 22.38 -5.57 14.25
CA LEU A 55 23.26 -6.67 14.69
C LEU A 55 24.16 -6.33 15.89
N SER A 56 24.27 -5.05 16.29
CA SER A 56 25.17 -4.65 17.39
C SER A 56 24.55 -4.73 18.80
N GLY A 57 23.25 -5.01 18.93
CA GLY A 57 22.53 -4.94 20.20
C GLY A 57 22.06 -6.27 20.83
N LEU A 58 22.23 -7.41 20.16
CA LEU A 58 21.63 -8.70 20.56
C LEU A 58 22.67 -9.82 20.72
N SER A 59 23.58 -9.67 21.68
CA SER A 59 24.68 -10.63 21.92
C SER A 59 24.26 -12.05 22.34
N CYS A 60 22.96 -12.34 22.47
CA CYS A 60 22.43 -13.67 22.85
C CYS A 60 21.32 -14.20 21.91
N ALA A 61 21.00 -13.53 20.80
CA ALA A 61 19.99 -14.02 19.87
C ALA A 61 20.61 -15.04 18.90
N HIS A 62 19.91 -16.14 18.66
CA HIS A 62 20.29 -17.14 17.66
C HIS A 62 19.27 -17.14 16.53
N ALA A 63 19.71 -17.25 15.28
CA ALA A 63 18.79 -17.35 14.17
C ALA A 63 18.00 -18.66 14.23
N ALA A 64 16.70 -18.57 13.96
CA ALA A 64 15.74 -19.67 13.98
C ALA A 64 15.14 -19.90 12.60
N GLY A 65 14.48 -21.05 12.42
CA GLY A 65 13.75 -21.37 11.20
C GLY A 65 12.68 -20.34 10.92
N THR A 66 12.71 -19.72 9.74
CA THR A 66 11.74 -18.66 9.37
C THR A 66 10.34 -19.15 9.07
N GLY A 67 10.09 -20.45 9.21
CA GLY A 67 9.03 -21.14 8.49
C GLY A 67 9.38 -21.36 7.02
N ASN A 68 10.19 -20.50 6.39
CA ASN A 68 10.32 -20.49 4.94
C ASN A 68 11.41 -21.44 4.39
N GLY A 69 11.62 -22.60 5.00
CA GLY A 69 12.57 -23.64 4.55
C GLY A 69 11.88 -24.83 3.88
N THR A 70 12.64 -25.89 3.54
CA THR A 70 12.08 -27.14 2.99
C THR A 70 11.12 -27.84 3.96
N ALA A 71 11.31 -27.60 5.26
CA ALA A 71 10.33 -27.90 6.30
C ALA A 71 9.37 -26.71 6.45
N ALA A 72 8.25 -26.73 5.71
CA ALA A 72 6.97 -26.04 6.01
C ALA A 72 6.99 -24.55 6.42
N GLY A 73 6.39 -23.70 5.59
CA GLY A 73 6.24 -22.23 5.65
C GLY A 73 5.79 -21.67 6.99
N SER A 74 5.80 -20.33 7.14
CA SER A 74 4.98 -19.66 8.16
C SER A 74 3.48 -19.98 8.06
N GLN A 75 3.08 -20.67 6.99
CA GLN A 75 1.76 -21.19 6.69
C GLN A 75 1.81 -22.70 6.33
N GLY A 76 2.86 -23.40 6.72
CA GLY A 76 3.03 -24.83 6.46
C GLY A 76 2.28 -25.69 7.49
N LEU A 77 1.78 -26.84 7.04
CA LEU A 77 0.88 -27.74 7.80
C LEU A 77 1.57 -28.54 8.94
N HIS A 78 2.76 -28.18 9.42
CA HIS A 78 3.48 -28.97 10.44
C HIS A 78 3.31 -28.43 11.86
N GLU A 79 3.11 -29.36 12.80
CA GLU A 79 2.88 -29.11 14.23
C GLU A 79 4.15 -28.70 15.01
N ASP A 80 5.35 -28.94 14.47
CA ASP A 80 6.62 -28.79 15.19
C ASP A 80 7.14 -27.34 15.33
N TYR A 81 6.34 -26.33 14.98
CA TYR A 81 6.72 -24.92 15.17
C TYR A 81 6.45 -24.43 16.59
N SER A 82 7.49 -23.88 17.23
CA SER A 82 7.38 -23.21 18.53
C SER A 82 6.44 -21.99 18.50
N GLN A 83 6.34 -21.31 17.35
CA GLN A 83 5.50 -20.12 17.15
C GLN A 83 4.64 -20.22 15.89
N TRP A 84 3.33 -19.98 16.01
CA TRP A 84 2.43 -19.79 14.87
C TRP A 84 2.27 -18.32 14.54
N TYR A 85 2.09 -18.04 13.25
CA TYR A 85 1.96 -16.69 12.72
C TYR A 85 0.83 -16.62 11.69
N THR A 86 -0.04 -15.63 11.87
CA THR A 86 -0.94 -15.13 10.83
C THR A 86 -0.17 -14.23 9.86
N GLY A 87 0.71 -13.37 10.39
CA GLY A 87 1.43 -12.35 9.63
C GLY A 87 0.96 -10.94 9.95
N SER A 88 1.79 -9.94 9.67
CA SER A 88 1.48 -8.53 9.98
C SER A 88 0.42 -7.86 9.10
N LEU A 89 0.04 -6.62 9.45
CA LEU A 89 -1.04 -5.88 8.78
C LEU A 89 -0.62 -5.30 7.43
N VAL A 90 0.64 -4.93 7.31
CA VAL A 90 1.18 -4.13 6.20
C VAL A 90 2.15 -4.98 5.37
N SER A 91 3.01 -5.76 6.02
CA SER A 91 4.10 -6.44 5.32
C SER A 91 3.59 -7.57 4.42
N PRO A 92 4.07 -7.68 3.17
CA PRO A 92 3.67 -8.73 2.23
C PRO A 92 4.25 -10.08 2.64
N SER A 93 3.43 -11.13 2.65
CA SER A 93 3.89 -12.48 3.03
C SER A 93 4.61 -13.14 1.85
N GLY A 94 5.76 -13.76 2.11
CA GLY A 94 6.58 -14.43 1.09
C GLY A 94 5.87 -15.57 0.35
N ALA A 95 6.55 -16.16 -0.66
CA ALA A 95 6.00 -17.31 -1.37
C ALA A 95 5.80 -18.51 -0.42
N LEU A 96 4.74 -19.29 -0.65
CA LEU A 96 4.47 -20.51 0.10
C LEU A 96 5.58 -21.53 -0.17
N THR A 97 5.92 -22.34 0.84
CA THR A 97 7.06 -23.27 0.74
C THR A 97 6.71 -24.68 0.29
N LYS A 98 5.42 -25.00 0.21
CA LYS A 98 4.95 -26.34 -0.13
C LYS A 98 4.00 -26.26 -1.30
N LYS A 99 4.31 -27.01 -2.36
CA LYS A 99 3.46 -27.14 -3.54
C LYS A 99 2.05 -27.60 -3.15
N GLY A 100 1.05 -27.02 -3.81
CA GLY A 100 -0.36 -27.37 -3.64
C GLY A 100 -1.04 -26.69 -2.46
N VAL A 101 -0.29 -25.99 -1.60
CA VAL A 101 -0.88 -25.22 -0.49
C VAL A 101 -1.65 -24.03 -1.05
N PHE A 102 -2.84 -23.83 -0.49
CA PHE A 102 -3.69 -22.68 -0.77
C PHE A 102 -3.89 -21.88 0.52
N ALA A 103 -3.64 -20.57 0.45
CA ALA A 103 -3.89 -19.65 1.54
C ALA A 103 -4.95 -18.63 1.13
N TRP A 104 -5.87 -18.39 2.05
CA TRP A 104 -6.97 -17.45 1.92
C TRP A 104 -6.99 -16.54 3.15
N GLU A 105 -6.85 -15.24 2.93
CA GLU A 105 -6.72 -14.27 4.00
C GLU A 105 -7.50 -12.98 3.70
N PRO A 106 -8.78 -12.91 4.08
CA PRO A 106 -9.57 -11.68 3.99
C PRO A 106 -9.15 -10.69 5.07
N TYR A 107 -8.83 -9.47 4.65
CA TYR A 107 -8.67 -8.30 5.51
C TYR A 107 -9.91 -7.43 5.43
N PHE A 108 -10.33 -6.88 6.57
CA PHE A 108 -11.34 -5.84 6.65
C PHE A 108 -10.71 -4.61 7.27
N ALA A 109 -10.89 -3.46 6.63
CA ALA A 109 -10.34 -2.19 7.07
C ALA A 109 -11.42 -1.12 7.11
N TYR A 110 -11.32 -0.23 8.09
CA TYR A 110 -12.14 0.97 8.16
C TYR A 110 -11.27 2.21 8.05
N SER A 111 -11.45 3.00 6.99
CA SER A 111 -10.70 4.25 6.79
C SER A 111 -11.36 5.41 7.53
N GLN A 112 -10.63 5.99 8.48
CA GLN A 112 -11.03 7.21 9.18
C GLN A 112 -10.03 8.35 8.89
N PRO A 113 -10.36 9.27 7.97
CA PRO A 113 -9.56 10.48 7.77
C PRO A 113 -9.63 11.38 9.01
N VAL A 114 -8.46 11.75 9.53
CA VAL A 114 -8.32 12.62 10.70
C VAL A 114 -7.76 14.00 10.36
N GLY A 115 -7.05 14.13 9.23
CA GLY A 115 -6.47 15.39 8.78
C GLY A 115 -5.84 15.26 7.40
N TYR A 116 -5.17 16.32 6.94
CA TYR A 116 -4.40 16.32 5.70
C TYR A 116 -3.03 16.93 5.96
N LEU A 117 -1.97 16.40 5.34
CA LEU A 117 -0.62 16.94 5.38
C LEU A 117 -0.34 17.67 4.07
N ASP A 118 -0.04 18.97 4.16
CA ASP A 118 0.27 19.78 3.00
C ASP A 118 1.64 19.46 2.38
N SER A 119 2.09 20.27 1.42
CA SER A 119 3.38 20.07 0.74
C SER A 119 4.60 20.21 1.65
N THR A 120 4.44 20.85 2.81
CA THR A 120 5.50 21.01 3.83
C THR A 120 5.36 20.01 4.97
N GLY A 121 4.33 19.16 4.95
CA GLY A 121 4.01 18.24 6.02
C GLY A 121 3.33 18.90 7.23
N GLN A 122 2.75 20.09 7.04
CA GLN A 122 1.93 20.71 8.08
C GLN A 122 0.50 20.18 8.04
N GLY A 123 -0.05 19.92 9.23
CA GLY A 123 -1.40 19.39 9.41
C GLY A 123 -2.48 20.43 9.14
N MET A 124 -3.46 20.05 8.32
CA MET A 124 -4.64 20.83 8.00
C MET A 124 -5.90 20.05 8.38
N SER A 125 -6.93 20.78 8.84
CA SER A 125 -8.23 20.19 9.13
C SER A 125 -8.98 19.83 7.85
N LEU A 126 -9.52 18.61 7.80
CA LEU A 126 -10.42 18.15 6.75
C LEU A 126 -11.87 18.43 7.16
N LYS A 127 -12.56 19.29 6.39
CA LYS A 127 -13.98 19.60 6.59
C LYS A 127 -14.88 18.43 6.15
N ASP A 128 -14.64 17.88 4.96
CA ASP A 128 -15.40 16.77 4.40
C ASP A 128 -14.56 15.48 4.50
N LYS A 129 -14.91 14.62 5.47
CA LYS A 129 -14.19 13.37 5.73
C LYS A 129 -14.79 12.25 4.91
N ALA A 130 -13.99 11.69 3.99
CA ALA A 130 -14.33 10.52 3.18
C ALA A 130 -13.99 9.24 3.93
N HIS A 131 -14.98 8.66 4.60
CA HIS A 131 -14.86 7.38 5.27
C HIS A 131 -15.03 6.25 4.26
N SER A 132 -14.45 5.09 4.56
CA SER A 132 -14.74 3.88 3.80
C SER A 132 -14.58 2.63 4.66
N VAL A 133 -15.29 1.57 4.27
CA VAL A 133 -14.98 0.21 4.69
C VAL A 133 -14.50 -0.52 3.45
N SER A 134 -13.41 -1.28 3.58
CA SER A 134 -12.90 -2.12 2.51
C SER A 134 -12.63 -3.54 2.97
N ASN A 135 -12.72 -4.46 2.02
CA ASN A 135 -12.20 -5.80 2.12
C ASN A 135 -11.21 -6.01 0.99
N PHE A 136 -9.98 -6.37 1.33
CA PHE A 136 -9.07 -6.97 0.37
C PHE A 136 -8.77 -8.39 0.81
N THR A 137 -8.78 -9.34 -0.12
CA THR A 137 -8.54 -10.74 0.21
C THR A 137 -7.28 -11.22 -0.47
N LEU A 138 -6.35 -11.79 0.28
CA LEU A 138 -5.18 -12.46 -0.31
C LEU A 138 -5.57 -13.89 -0.67
N TYR A 139 -5.57 -14.19 -1.97
CA TYR A 139 -5.64 -15.54 -2.50
C TYR A 139 -4.25 -15.93 -2.93
N LYS A 140 -3.64 -16.94 -2.31
CA LYS A 140 -2.30 -17.40 -2.65
C LYS A 140 -2.31 -18.90 -2.89
N TYR A 141 -1.73 -19.32 -4.00
CA TYR A 141 -1.61 -20.74 -4.36
C TYR A 141 -0.18 -21.09 -4.72
N SER A 142 0.32 -22.19 -4.17
CA SER A 142 1.69 -22.63 -4.39
C SER A 142 1.79 -23.58 -5.58
N ILE A 143 2.40 -23.11 -6.68
CA ILE A 143 2.60 -23.90 -7.91
C ILE A 143 3.76 -24.89 -7.72
N THR A 144 4.82 -24.46 -7.03
CA THR A 144 5.98 -25.28 -6.65
C THR A 144 6.31 -25.07 -5.17
N ASN A 145 7.44 -25.57 -4.67
CA ASN A 145 7.87 -25.29 -3.30
C ASN A 145 8.47 -23.87 -3.12
N SER A 146 8.62 -23.11 -4.20
CA SER A 146 9.25 -21.78 -4.20
C SER A 146 8.51 -20.76 -5.06
N ILE A 147 7.58 -21.18 -5.91
CA ILE A 147 6.80 -20.32 -6.78
C ILE A 147 5.34 -20.37 -6.36
N SER A 148 4.77 -19.21 -6.06
CA SER A 148 3.35 -19.02 -5.76
C SER A 148 2.73 -18.02 -6.71
N LEU A 149 1.43 -18.14 -6.91
CA LEU A 149 0.59 -17.12 -7.54
C LEU A 149 -0.24 -16.45 -6.45
N GLN A 150 -0.34 -15.13 -6.49
CA GLN A 150 -1.19 -14.34 -5.61
C GLN A 150 -2.14 -13.46 -6.39
N MET A 151 -3.39 -13.39 -5.95
CA MET A 151 -4.40 -12.46 -6.40
C MET A 151 -4.95 -11.67 -5.21
N THR A 152 -5.25 -10.39 -5.39
CA THR A 152 -5.69 -9.52 -4.29
C THR A 152 -6.87 -8.63 -4.67
N PRO A 153 -8.08 -9.20 -4.90
CA PRO A 153 -9.27 -8.38 -5.12
C PRO A 153 -9.52 -7.47 -3.92
N ASP A 154 -9.97 -6.25 -4.22
CA ASP A 154 -10.38 -5.26 -3.23
C ASP A 154 -11.81 -4.83 -3.55
N ILE A 155 -12.66 -4.79 -2.52
CA ILE A 155 -14.03 -4.31 -2.56
C ILE A 155 -14.18 -3.25 -1.48
N SER A 156 -14.74 -2.10 -1.81
CA SER A 156 -14.93 -1.00 -0.88
C SER A 156 -16.30 -0.35 -0.99
N TYR A 157 -16.71 0.28 0.12
CA TYR A 157 -17.86 1.16 0.21
C TYR A 157 -17.42 2.45 0.89
N GLY A 158 -17.68 3.59 0.24
CA GLY A 158 -17.22 4.90 0.69
C GLY A 158 -18.37 5.86 0.94
N TRP A 159 -18.19 6.77 1.89
CA TRP A 159 -19.12 7.88 2.13
C TRP A 159 -18.43 9.12 2.66
N ARG A 160 -19.00 10.29 2.36
CA ARG A 160 -18.57 11.58 2.89
C ARG A 160 -19.66 12.19 3.76
N ARG A 161 -19.28 12.74 4.91
CA ARG A 161 -20.17 13.55 5.75
C ARG A 161 -19.97 15.03 5.41
N GLY A 162 -21.07 15.78 5.20
CA GLY A 162 -21.04 17.23 4.91
C GLY A 162 -22.15 17.68 3.95
N GLY A 163 -22.28 18.98 3.72
CA GLY A 163 -23.33 19.59 2.87
C GLY A 163 -23.21 19.26 1.36
N HIS A 164 -22.07 18.69 0.95
CA HIS A 164 -21.82 18.13 -0.38
C HIS A 164 -21.44 16.63 -0.30
N GLY A 165 -21.77 15.96 0.80
CA GLY A 165 -21.41 14.57 1.04
C GLY A 165 -22.21 13.60 0.17
N GLY A 166 -21.54 12.63 -0.43
CA GLY A 166 -22.12 11.52 -1.18
C GLY A 166 -21.73 10.17 -0.59
N THR A 167 -22.36 9.11 -1.12
CA THR A 167 -21.91 7.73 -0.94
C THR A 167 -21.48 7.18 -2.29
N THR A 168 -20.68 6.13 -2.30
CA THR A 168 -20.62 5.28 -3.48
C THR A 168 -22.02 4.82 -3.89
N SER A 169 -22.22 4.57 -5.17
CA SER A 169 -23.48 4.03 -5.71
C SER A 169 -23.77 2.59 -5.26
N GLY A 170 -22.77 1.92 -4.67
CA GLY A 170 -22.85 0.58 -4.13
C GLY A 170 -21.46 0.11 -3.68
N LEU A 171 -21.28 -1.21 -3.60
CA LEU A 171 -19.95 -1.81 -3.46
C LEU A 171 -19.16 -1.57 -4.75
N LYS A 172 -17.90 -1.18 -4.60
CA LYS A 172 -16.98 -0.89 -5.70
C LYS A 172 -15.80 -1.84 -5.64
N MET A 173 -15.46 -2.46 -6.76
CA MET A 173 -14.28 -3.31 -6.87
C MET A 173 -13.12 -2.48 -7.40
N GLY A 174 -11.97 -2.53 -6.74
CA GLY A 174 -10.75 -1.86 -7.19
C GLY A 174 -10.11 -2.54 -8.40
N ASP A 175 -8.97 -1.99 -8.83
CA ASP A 175 -8.10 -2.65 -9.81
C ASP A 175 -7.56 -3.98 -9.24
N LEU A 176 -7.58 -5.04 -10.04
CA LEU A 176 -7.27 -6.40 -9.60
C LEU A 176 -5.78 -6.72 -9.75
N PRO A 177 -5.00 -6.88 -8.67
CA PRO A 177 -3.62 -7.30 -8.74
C PRO A 177 -3.48 -8.81 -8.87
N VAL A 178 -2.59 -9.24 -9.75
CA VAL A 178 -2.12 -10.62 -9.87
C VAL A 178 -0.60 -10.62 -9.92
N ASP A 179 0.03 -11.30 -8.96
CA ASP A 179 1.47 -11.34 -8.76
C ASP A 179 1.98 -12.80 -8.77
N VAL A 180 3.06 -13.07 -9.51
CA VAL A 180 3.86 -14.29 -9.39
C VAL A 180 4.96 -14.03 -8.37
N MET A 181 5.10 -14.92 -7.40
CA MET A 181 6.04 -14.82 -6.30
C MET A 181 7.07 -15.93 -6.43
N TRP A 182 8.35 -15.58 -6.40
CA TRP A 182 9.44 -16.54 -6.43
C TRP A 182 10.36 -16.33 -5.23
N ARG A 183 10.38 -17.31 -4.32
CA ARG A 183 11.37 -17.42 -3.26
C ARG A 183 12.65 -18.00 -3.84
N TYR A 184 13.60 -17.12 -4.16
CA TYR A 184 14.85 -17.49 -4.81
C TYR A 184 15.96 -17.83 -3.81
N LEU A 185 15.80 -17.43 -2.54
CA LEU A 185 16.68 -17.82 -1.45
C LEU A 185 15.87 -18.40 -0.29
N ASP A 186 16.21 -19.61 0.10
CA ASP A 186 15.68 -20.29 1.27
C ASP A 186 16.41 -19.78 2.51
N ALA A 187 15.71 -19.68 3.64
CA ALA A 187 16.36 -19.32 4.89
C ALA A 187 17.29 -20.45 5.38
N ASP A 188 18.49 -20.08 5.83
CA ASP A 188 19.40 -20.96 6.56
C ASP A 188 19.71 -20.31 7.92
N PRO A 189 18.99 -20.72 8.98
CA PRO A 189 19.19 -20.17 10.32
C PRO A 189 20.60 -20.40 10.86
N LYS A 190 21.24 -21.53 10.53
CA LYS A 190 22.58 -21.86 11.02
C LYS A 190 23.63 -20.89 10.48
N ARG A 191 23.34 -20.27 9.34
CA ARG A 191 24.23 -19.32 8.64
C ARG A 191 23.69 -17.89 8.64
N TYR A 192 22.62 -17.61 9.40
CA TYR A 192 21.95 -16.30 9.42
C TYR A 192 21.51 -15.82 8.03
N ILE A 193 21.17 -16.74 7.13
CA ILE A 193 20.68 -16.42 5.78
C ILE A 193 19.15 -16.25 5.85
N PRO A 194 18.60 -15.10 5.44
CA PRO A 194 17.16 -14.89 5.41
C PRO A 194 16.51 -15.54 4.18
N ALA A 195 15.19 -15.71 4.23
CA ALA A 195 14.43 -16.04 3.03
C ALA A 195 14.24 -14.78 2.18
N LEU A 196 14.56 -14.85 0.89
CA LEU A 196 14.36 -13.73 -0.04
C LEU A 196 13.40 -14.13 -1.15
N SER A 197 12.47 -13.23 -1.48
CA SER A 197 11.48 -13.45 -2.52
C SER A 197 11.32 -12.24 -3.43
N LEU A 198 11.04 -12.52 -4.70
CA LEU A 198 10.74 -11.57 -5.77
C LEU A 198 9.29 -11.74 -6.20
N PHE A 199 8.56 -10.64 -6.29
CA PHE A 199 7.16 -10.61 -6.70
C PHE A 199 7.11 -9.81 -7.99
N VAL A 200 6.51 -10.37 -9.04
CA VAL A 200 6.33 -9.69 -10.32
C VAL A 200 4.90 -9.88 -10.78
N GLY A 201 4.23 -8.80 -11.14
CA GLY A 201 2.81 -8.88 -11.47
C GLY A 201 2.28 -7.69 -12.22
N VAL A 202 0.97 -7.76 -12.46
CA VAL A 202 0.20 -6.71 -13.11
C VAL A 202 -1.11 -6.50 -12.34
N ALA A 203 -1.46 -5.24 -12.12
CA ALA A 203 -2.81 -4.85 -11.72
C ALA A 203 -3.65 -4.60 -12.98
N PHE A 204 -4.77 -5.29 -13.09
CA PHE A 204 -5.74 -5.16 -14.16
C PHE A 204 -6.71 -4.01 -13.84
N PRO A 205 -7.03 -3.14 -14.82
CA PRO A 205 -7.89 -1.98 -14.60
C PRO A 205 -9.38 -2.36 -14.54
N SER A 206 -9.78 -3.11 -13.52
CA SER A 206 -11.16 -3.54 -13.29
C SER A 206 -12.02 -2.51 -12.56
N GLY A 207 -11.41 -1.51 -11.90
CA GLY A 207 -12.14 -0.54 -11.11
C GLY A 207 -12.74 0.59 -11.94
N ASP A 208 -13.85 1.14 -11.45
CA ASP A 208 -14.48 2.32 -12.03
C ASP A 208 -13.53 3.52 -11.97
N TYR A 209 -13.30 4.19 -13.11
CA TYR A 209 -12.36 5.31 -13.18
C TYR A 209 -12.79 6.48 -14.06
N THR A 210 -13.77 6.32 -14.93
CA THR A 210 -14.20 7.34 -15.92
C THR A 210 -15.72 7.35 -16.04
N LYS A 211 -16.30 8.47 -16.48
CA LYS A 211 -17.76 8.68 -16.58
C LYS A 211 -18.47 8.41 -15.26
N LEU A 212 -17.85 8.82 -14.16
CA LEU A 212 -18.38 8.58 -12.82
C LEU A 212 -19.65 9.42 -12.61
N GLY A 213 -20.73 8.78 -12.16
CA GLY A 213 -21.95 9.49 -11.74
C GLY A 213 -21.79 10.18 -10.39
N ARG A 214 -20.85 9.68 -9.57
CA ARG A 214 -20.46 10.20 -8.26
C ARG A 214 -18.95 10.16 -8.14
N ASP A 215 -18.33 11.19 -7.60
CA ASP A 215 -16.88 11.24 -7.41
C ASP A 215 -16.38 10.08 -6.53
N GLU A 216 -17.21 9.65 -5.56
CA GLU A 216 -16.92 8.55 -4.64
C GLU A 216 -16.78 7.19 -5.35
N ASP A 217 -17.33 7.03 -6.55
CA ASP A 217 -17.30 5.76 -7.28
C ASP A 217 -15.92 5.44 -7.90
N GLY A 218 -15.01 6.42 -7.95
CA GLY A 218 -13.68 6.25 -8.53
C GLY A 218 -12.77 5.37 -7.66
N VAL A 219 -12.59 4.11 -8.03
CA VAL A 219 -11.74 3.14 -7.31
C VAL A 219 -10.70 2.46 -8.20
N GLY A 220 -10.73 2.73 -9.51
CA GLY A 220 -9.77 2.23 -10.48
C GLY A 220 -8.86 3.33 -11.03
N THR A 221 -7.73 2.90 -11.61
CA THR A 221 -6.81 3.77 -12.34
C THR A 221 -7.11 3.78 -13.83
N GLY A 222 -7.77 2.76 -14.38
CA GLY A 222 -7.97 2.64 -15.82
C GLY A 222 -6.70 2.32 -16.61
N THR A 223 -5.63 1.89 -15.93
CA THR A 223 -4.37 1.48 -16.55
C THR A 223 -3.91 0.11 -16.07
N TYR A 224 -3.28 -0.67 -16.95
CA TYR A 224 -2.52 -1.82 -16.50
C TYR A 224 -1.30 -1.31 -15.70
N THR A 225 -1.13 -1.81 -14.49
CA THR A 225 -0.03 -1.37 -13.61
C THR A 225 0.96 -2.49 -13.39
N PHE A 226 2.18 -2.34 -13.88
CA PHE A 226 3.28 -3.25 -13.55
C PHE A 226 3.62 -3.15 -12.07
N ARG A 227 3.88 -4.31 -11.45
CA ARG A 227 4.17 -4.44 -10.02
C ARG A 227 5.43 -5.27 -9.82
N LEU A 228 6.28 -4.78 -8.94
CA LEU A 228 7.50 -5.43 -8.50
C LEU A 228 7.59 -5.32 -6.98
N ALA A 229 7.93 -6.41 -6.29
CA ALA A 229 8.32 -6.34 -4.89
C ALA A 229 9.52 -7.25 -4.59
N LEU A 230 10.37 -6.79 -3.68
CA LEU A 230 11.41 -7.58 -3.03
C LEU A 230 11.04 -7.72 -1.57
N THR A 231 11.13 -8.93 -1.04
CA THR A 231 10.80 -9.20 0.36
C THR A 231 11.88 -10.05 1.01
N GLU A 232 12.14 -9.77 2.27
CA GLU A 232 13.01 -10.51 3.16
C GLU A 232 12.20 -11.00 4.36
N GLN A 233 12.54 -12.18 4.86
CA GLN A 233 12.01 -12.71 6.11
C GLN A 233 13.09 -13.49 6.86
N SER A 234 13.30 -13.12 8.11
CA SER A 234 14.21 -13.74 9.07
C SER A 234 13.52 -13.96 10.41
N THR A 235 13.95 -14.96 11.16
CA THR A 235 13.40 -15.30 12.48
C THR A 235 14.56 -15.58 13.42
N TYR A 236 14.46 -15.08 14.64
CA TYR A 236 15.49 -15.15 15.66
C TYR A 236 14.88 -15.62 16.97
N THR A 237 15.45 -16.65 17.57
CA THR A 237 15.10 -17.05 18.94
C THR A 237 15.83 -16.13 19.91
N LEU A 238 15.04 -15.38 20.67
CA LEU A 238 15.48 -14.51 21.75
C LEU A 238 15.68 -15.31 23.05
N PRO A 239 16.41 -14.75 24.04
CA PRO A 239 16.47 -15.33 25.39
C PRO A 239 15.06 -15.61 25.94
N GLY A 240 14.89 -16.77 26.58
CA GLY A 240 13.58 -17.23 27.05
C GLY A 240 12.76 -18.04 26.03
N HIS A 241 13.37 -18.46 24.89
CA HIS A 241 12.73 -19.28 23.86
C HIS A 241 11.55 -18.61 23.14
N HIS A 242 11.60 -17.28 23.02
CA HIS A 242 10.62 -16.49 22.26
C HIS A 242 11.14 -16.23 20.85
N GLU A 243 10.29 -16.38 19.84
CA GLU A 243 10.65 -16.11 18.45
C GLU A 243 10.37 -14.65 18.09
N LEU A 244 11.34 -13.98 17.48
CA LEU A 244 11.18 -12.67 16.86
C LEU A 244 11.35 -12.81 15.35
N ARG A 245 10.30 -12.53 14.59
CA ARG A 245 10.36 -12.50 13.13
C ARG A 245 10.53 -11.07 12.65
N LEU A 246 11.51 -10.87 11.78
CA LEU A 246 11.76 -9.65 11.02
C LEU A 246 11.32 -9.89 9.58
N ARG A 247 10.59 -8.93 9.02
CA ARG A 247 10.28 -8.90 7.59
C ARG A 247 10.62 -7.53 7.05
N MET A 248 11.27 -7.48 5.90
CA MET A 248 11.52 -6.24 5.19
C MET A 248 10.96 -6.33 3.78
N TRP A 249 10.54 -5.20 3.21
CA TRP A 249 10.08 -5.18 1.84
C TRP A 249 10.30 -3.85 1.15
N GLY A 250 10.31 -3.91 -0.19
CA GLY A 250 10.27 -2.77 -1.07
C GLY A 250 9.39 -3.09 -2.27
N THR A 251 8.49 -2.19 -2.63
CA THR A 251 7.59 -2.31 -3.77
C THR A 251 7.77 -1.16 -4.75
N PHE A 252 7.52 -1.46 -6.02
CA PHE A 252 7.60 -0.53 -7.12
C PHE A 252 6.46 -0.80 -8.10
N ARG A 253 5.74 0.25 -8.49
CA ARG A 253 4.57 0.17 -9.35
C ARG A 253 4.60 1.27 -10.41
N ARG A 254 4.20 0.91 -11.63
CA ARG A 254 4.22 1.82 -12.78
C ARG A 254 3.10 1.49 -13.75
N ALA A 255 2.36 2.50 -14.19
CA ALA A 255 1.40 2.37 -15.29
C ALA A 255 2.13 1.94 -16.59
N LEU A 256 1.65 0.87 -17.21
CA LEU A 256 2.08 0.38 -18.51
C LEU A 256 1.35 1.09 -19.66
N THR A 257 0.17 1.65 -19.37
CA THR A 257 -0.70 2.30 -20.36
C THR A 257 -1.13 3.69 -19.89
N GLN A 258 -1.97 4.35 -20.69
CA GLN A 258 -2.67 5.58 -20.34
C GLN A 258 -4.17 5.28 -20.22
N ALA A 259 -4.85 5.97 -19.32
CA ALA A 259 -6.29 5.88 -19.12
C ALA A 259 -7.01 6.86 -20.04
N HIS A 260 -7.99 6.38 -20.79
CA HIS A 260 -8.88 7.23 -21.57
C HIS A 260 -9.99 7.74 -20.66
N ILE A 261 -10.05 9.05 -20.46
CA ILE A 261 -10.98 9.63 -19.50
C ILE A 261 -12.00 10.55 -20.16
N ALA A 262 -13.20 10.45 -19.64
CA ALA A 262 -14.39 11.17 -20.05
C ALA A 262 -15.19 11.58 -18.81
N ASP A 263 -15.66 12.82 -18.79
CA ASP A 263 -16.49 13.40 -17.74
C ASP A 263 -15.78 13.38 -16.38
N VAL A 264 -16.51 13.14 -15.31
CA VAL A 264 -15.94 12.95 -13.97
C VAL A 264 -15.14 11.64 -13.95
N SER A 265 -13.94 11.68 -13.36
CA SER A 265 -13.02 10.54 -13.29
C SER A 265 -12.27 10.49 -11.96
N SER A 266 -11.62 9.35 -11.68
CA SER A 266 -10.71 9.18 -10.53
C SER A 266 -9.55 10.18 -10.51
N TYR A 267 -9.31 10.89 -11.62
CA TYR A 267 -8.26 11.90 -11.76
C TYR A 267 -8.75 13.32 -11.44
N GLY A 268 -9.98 13.48 -10.95
CA GLY A 268 -10.54 14.78 -10.54
C GLY A 268 -10.97 15.66 -11.71
N THR A 269 -11.35 15.06 -12.85
CA THR A 269 -11.91 15.80 -13.99
C THR A 269 -13.38 16.15 -13.78
N SER A 270 -13.90 17.08 -14.59
CA SER A 270 -15.28 17.55 -14.49
C SER A 270 -16.14 17.03 -15.64
N ALA A 271 -17.47 17.08 -15.49
CA ALA A 271 -18.41 16.75 -16.55
C ALA A 271 -18.08 17.48 -17.87
N GLY A 272 -18.12 16.75 -18.99
CA GLY A 272 -17.73 17.21 -20.32
C GLY A 272 -16.23 17.16 -20.61
N PHE A 273 -15.37 16.77 -19.65
CA PHE A 273 -13.94 16.59 -19.92
C PHE A 273 -13.70 15.41 -20.87
N ARG A 274 -12.73 15.52 -21.79
CA ARG A 274 -12.28 14.43 -22.66
C ARG A 274 -10.76 14.46 -22.80
N GLY A 275 -10.10 13.35 -22.53
CA GLY A 275 -8.64 13.29 -22.62
C GLY A 275 -8.01 11.99 -22.15
N LEU A 276 -6.75 12.10 -21.73
CA LEU A 276 -5.92 11.02 -21.25
C LEU A 276 -5.38 11.34 -19.86
N ALA A 277 -5.27 10.32 -19.03
CA ALA A 277 -4.53 10.38 -17.77
C ALA A 277 -3.41 9.35 -17.77
N HIS A 278 -2.27 9.74 -17.18
CA HIS A 278 -1.15 8.85 -16.94
C HIS A 278 -0.82 8.91 -15.44
N PRO A 279 -1.11 7.84 -14.68
CA PRO A 279 -0.69 7.73 -13.29
C PRO A 279 0.82 7.90 -13.14
N GLY A 280 1.23 8.55 -12.06
CA GLY A 280 2.62 8.56 -11.65
C GLY A 280 3.04 7.18 -11.13
N MET A 281 4.36 6.96 -11.10
CA MET A 281 4.95 5.80 -10.46
C MET A 281 4.82 5.92 -8.94
N TYR A 282 4.71 4.79 -8.25
CA TYR A 282 4.55 4.76 -6.80
C TYR A 282 5.12 3.48 -6.22
N GLY A 283 5.32 3.46 -4.90
CA GLY A 283 5.90 2.34 -4.20
C GLY A 283 5.87 2.52 -2.71
N GLU A 284 6.38 1.52 -2.01
CA GLU A 284 6.40 1.45 -0.55
C GLU A 284 7.64 0.69 -0.11
N SER A 285 8.23 1.05 1.01
CA SER A 285 9.23 0.23 1.68
C SER A 285 9.01 0.24 3.18
N GLY A 286 9.29 -0.87 3.86
CA GLY A 286 9.10 -0.95 5.29
C GLY A 286 9.73 -2.17 5.92
N PHE A 287 9.52 -2.28 7.22
CA PHE A 287 9.83 -3.49 7.98
C PHE A 287 8.73 -3.80 9.00
N SER A 288 8.72 -5.07 9.42
CA SER A 288 7.83 -5.62 10.43
C SER A 288 8.64 -6.34 11.49
N LEU A 289 8.24 -6.17 12.74
CA LEU A 289 8.72 -6.95 13.88
C LEU A 289 7.55 -7.71 14.48
N GLU A 290 7.67 -9.03 14.56
CA GLU A 290 6.62 -9.95 15.02
C GLU A 290 7.17 -10.79 16.17
N TYR A 291 6.80 -10.44 17.40
CA TYR A 291 7.27 -11.08 18.63
C TYR A 291 6.29 -12.12 19.14
N GLY A 292 6.74 -13.37 19.20
CA GLY A 292 6.02 -14.52 19.73
C GLY A 292 6.00 -14.53 21.25
N VAL A 293 4.87 -14.13 21.83
CA VAL A 293 4.66 -14.17 23.29
C VAL A 293 4.55 -15.62 23.76
N ASN A 294 3.83 -16.43 23.01
CA ASN A 294 3.76 -17.89 23.10
C ASN A 294 3.25 -18.44 21.77
N GLN A 295 3.20 -19.76 21.63
CA GLN A 295 2.81 -20.43 20.38
C GLN A 295 1.55 -19.85 19.69
N LYS A 296 0.57 -19.35 20.46
CA LYS A 296 -0.70 -18.81 19.95
C LYS A 296 -0.70 -17.30 19.76
N TRP A 297 0.05 -16.56 20.58
CA TRP A 297 -0.02 -15.10 20.64
C TRP A 297 1.22 -14.43 20.06
N VAL A 298 1.01 -13.50 19.13
CA VAL A 298 2.07 -12.67 18.54
C VAL A 298 1.71 -11.20 18.70
N ILE A 299 2.70 -10.36 18.98
CA ILE A 299 2.58 -8.90 18.88
C ILE A 299 3.37 -8.46 17.66
N ALA A 300 2.72 -7.74 16.75
CA ALA A 300 3.32 -7.28 15.52
C ALA A 300 3.36 -5.74 15.47
N MET A 301 4.40 -5.22 14.82
CA MET A 301 4.53 -3.80 14.53
C MET A 301 5.11 -3.61 13.14
N ASP A 302 4.38 -2.93 12.28
CA ASP A 302 4.89 -2.49 10.97
C ASP A 302 5.28 -1.02 11.01
N LEU A 303 6.36 -0.68 10.30
CA LEU A 303 6.72 0.68 9.93
C LEU A 303 6.98 0.73 8.44
N ALA A 304 6.27 1.59 7.71
CA ALA A 304 6.44 1.71 6.27
C ALA A 304 6.43 3.16 5.79
N ARG A 305 7.00 3.37 4.61
CA ARG A 305 7.06 4.63 3.88
C ARG A 305 6.48 4.42 2.50
N ASP A 306 5.41 5.14 2.19
CA ASP A 306 4.87 5.26 0.85
C ASP A 306 5.47 6.46 0.10
N TRP A 307 5.54 6.34 -1.21
CA TRP A 307 5.86 7.44 -2.12
C TRP A 307 5.07 7.29 -3.43
N ALA A 308 4.68 8.43 -4.00
CA ALA A 308 4.02 8.47 -5.30
C ALA A 308 4.40 9.74 -6.07
N ASN A 309 4.58 9.59 -7.38
CA ASN A 309 4.66 10.70 -8.31
C ASN A 309 3.26 11.17 -8.68
N GLY A 310 3.14 12.46 -9.00
CA GLY A 310 1.90 13.02 -9.50
C GLY A 310 1.47 12.42 -10.84
N SER A 311 0.16 12.27 -11.04
CA SER A 311 -0.41 11.92 -12.34
C SER A 311 -0.35 13.08 -13.33
N VAL A 312 -0.37 12.77 -14.62
CA VAL A 312 -0.45 13.78 -15.69
C VAL A 312 -1.78 13.61 -16.41
N VAL A 313 -2.61 14.65 -16.43
CA VAL A 313 -3.91 14.64 -17.10
C VAL A 313 -3.91 15.67 -18.21
N ARG A 314 -4.23 15.24 -19.44
CA ARG A 314 -4.23 16.09 -20.64
C ARG A 314 -5.53 15.93 -21.39
N GLY A 315 -6.17 17.03 -21.76
CA GLY A 315 -7.43 16.96 -22.49
C GLY A 315 -8.13 18.29 -22.61
N TYR A 316 -9.41 18.25 -22.96
CA TYR A 316 -10.26 19.42 -23.12
C TYR A 316 -11.41 19.36 -22.12
N ASN A 317 -11.76 20.49 -21.52
CA ASN A 317 -12.95 20.60 -20.69
C ASN A 317 -14.22 20.81 -21.55
N ALA A 318 -15.39 20.88 -20.90
CA ALA A 318 -16.68 21.08 -21.57
C ALA A 318 -16.74 22.35 -22.44
N GLN A 319 -15.91 23.37 -22.15
CA GLN A 319 -15.83 24.62 -22.91
C GLN A 319 -14.81 24.55 -24.06
N GLY A 320 -14.23 23.38 -24.34
CA GLY A 320 -13.21 23.21 -25.38
C GLY A 320 -11.85 23.81 -25.03
N LYS A 321 -11.59 24.18 -23.77
CA LYS A 321 -10.30 24.67 -23.31
C LYS A 321 -9.37 23.50 -23.00
N TYR A 322 -8.19 23.50 -23.60
CA TYR A 322 -7.14 22.53 -23.29
C TYR A 322 -6.64 22.70 -21.85
N GLN A 323 -6.44 21.57 -21.16
CA GLN A 323 -5.92 21.47 -19.81
C GLN A 323 -4.78 20.44 -19.78
N ASN A 324 -3.70 20.79 -19.08
CA ASN A 324 -2.59 19.91 -18.76
C ASN A 324 -2.34 20.02 -17.25
N ILE A 325 -2.92 19.09 -16.49
CA ILE A 325 -2.89 19.08 -15.03
C ILE A 325 -1.77 18.15 -14.60
N LEU A 326 -0.83 18.70 -13.84
CA LEU A 326 0.26 17.96 -13.22
C LEU A 326 -0.06 17.75 -11.74
N GLY A 327 -0.21 16.49 -11.35
CA GLY A 327 -0.30 16.08 -9.96
C GLY A 327 1.00 16.39 -9.22
N GLN A 328 0.89 16.55 -7.91
CA GLN A 328 2.06 16.70 -7.05
C GLN A 328 2.53 15.32 -6.58
N ALA A 329 3.83 15.18 -6.32
CA ALA A 329 4.34 14.01 -5.63
C ALA A 329 3.85 14.00 -4.18
N SER A 330 3.63 12.81 -3.63
CA SER A 330 3.20 12.59 -2.25
C SER A 330 4.04 11.49 -1.61
N GLY A 331 3.97 11.43 -0.30
CA GLY A 331 4.55 10.33 0.45
C GLY A 331 4.17 10.42 1.92
N ASP A 332 4.16 9.29 2.59
CA ASP A 332 3.76 9.20 3.98
C ASP A 332 4.46 8.08 4.72
N TRP A 333 4.38 8.17 6.05
CA TRP A 333 4.87 7.19 7.00
C TRP A 333 3.70 6.61 7.76
N VAL A 334 3.66 5.29 7.81
CA VAL A 334 2.64 4.54 8.53
C VAL A 334 3.27 3.66 9.60
N ILE A 335 2.61 3.60 10.75
CA ILE A 335 2.90 2.63 11.80
C ILE A 335 1.67 1.74 12.00
N ALA A 336 1.85 0.43 12.16
CA ALA A 336 0.74 -0.50 12.35
C ALA A 336 1.01 -1.50 13.48
N PRO A 337 0.70 -1.14 14.74
CA PRO A 337 0.63 -2.11 15.84
C PRO A 337 -0.51 -3.09 15.62
N ALA A 338 -0.26 -4.36 15.95
CA ALA A 338 -1.25 -5.41 15.88
C ALA A 338 -0.98 -6.55 16.87
N ILE A 339 -2.02 -7.36 17.09
CA ILE A 339 -1.97 -8.58 17.88
C ILE A 339 -2.53 -9.73 17.05
N GLU A 340 -1.88 -10.88 17.13
CA GLU A 340 -2.32 -12.12 16.48
C GLU A 340 -2.73 -13.15 17.52
N TYR A 341 -3.78 -13.90 17.20
CA TYR A 341 -4.18 -15.09 17.92
C TYR A 341 -4.36 -16.27 16.96
N ASN A 342 -3.57 -17.32 17.17
CA ASN A 342 -3.54 -18.52 16.35
C ASN A 342 -4.00 -19.71 17.20
N TRP A 343 -5.13 -20.32 16.87
CA TRP A 343 -5.60 -21.52 17.58
C TRP A 343 -5.10 -22.82 16.95
N SER A 344 -4.50 -22.75 15.77
CA SER A 344 -3.86 -23.87 15.07
C SER A 344 -2.76 -23.33 14.12
N PRO A 345 -1.88 -24.18 13.56
CA PRO A 345 -0.93 -23.75 12.54
C PRO A 345 -1.59 -23.34 11.21
N ARG A 346 -2.90 -23.56 11.05
CA ARG A 346 -3.65 -23.28 9.81
C ARG A 346 -4.59 -22.10 9.91
N PHE A 347 -4.89 -21.66 11.13
CA PHE A 347 -5.97 -20.72 11.39
C PHE A 347 -5.58 -19.75 12.49
N GLY A 348 -5.76 -18.47 12.19
CA GLY A 348 -5.51 -17.39 13.11
C GLY A 348 -6.24 -16.12 12.72
N VAL A 349 -6.14 -15.13 13.58
CA VAL A 349 -6.67 -13.79 13.35
C VAL A 349 -5.61 -12.78 13.75
N ILE A 350 -5.49 -11.71 12.98
CA ILE A 350 -4.74 -10.50 13.36
C ILE A 350 -5.72 -9.33 13.46
N ALA A 351 -5.55 -8.50 14.47
CA ALA A 351 -6.26 -7.24 14.58
C ALA A 351 -5.30 -6.13 15.03
N GLY A 352 -5.49 -4.94 14.49
CA GLY A 352 -4.67 -3.78 14.86
C GLY A 352 -5.11 -2.51 14.15
N VAL A 353 -4.23 -1.53 14.14
CA VAL A 353 -4.54 -0.20 13.59
C VAL A 353 -3.35 0.30 12.80
N THR A 354 -3.56 0.66 11.54
CA THR A 354 -2.59 1.43 10.76
C THR A 354 -2.84 2.91 10.97
N ALA A 355 -1.81 3.67 11.33
CA ALA A 355 -1.90 5.11 11.53
C ALA A 355 -0.82 5.82 10.69
N MET A 356 -1.26 6.74 9.84
CA MET A 356 -0.37 7.68 9.16
C MET A 356 0.05 8.77 10.14
N PHE A 357 1.35 8.93 10.38
CA PHE A 357 1.85 9.87 11.39
C PHE A 357 2.73 10.99 10.83
N ALA A 358 3.25 10.86 9.60
CA ALA A 358 4.03 11.89 8.92
C ALA A 358 3.93 11.73 7.40
N GLY A 359 4.26 12.77 6.64
CA GLY A 359 4.09 12.76 5.18
C GLY A 359 3.92 14.16 4.59
N HIS A 360 3.69 14.22 3.28
CA HIS A 360 3.35 15.45 2.56
C HIS A 360 2.42 15.13 1.40
N ASN A 361 1.57 16.11 1.05
CA ASN A 361 0.54 15.97 0.02
C ASN A 361 -0.32 14.70 0.20
N THR A 362 -0.62 14.33 1.44
CA THR A 362 -1.29 13.07 1.80
C THR A 362 -2.40 13.31 2.82
N GLY A 363 -3.40 12.43 2.87
CA GLY A 363 -4.36 12.40 3.97
C GLY A 363 -3.70 11.79 5.20
N GLN A 364 -4.08 12.25 6.39
CA GLN A 364 -3.82 11.51 7.63
C GLN A 364 -5.02 10.60 7.88
N VAL A 365 -4.75 9.30 7.90
CA VAL A 365 -5.78 8.27 8.10
C VAL A 365 -5.40 7.39 9.28
N ILE A 366 -6.40 7.07 10.10
CA ILE A 366 -6.35 6.00 11.08
C ILE A 366 -7.24 4.88 10.55
N SER A 367 -6.70 3.67 10.45
CA SER A 367 -7.36 2.54 9.82
C SER A 367 -7.28 1.30 10.70
N PRO A 368 -8.30 1.03 11.55
CA PRO A 368 -8.45 -0.26 12.21
C PRO A 368 -8.59 -1.37 11.15
N GLN A 369 -7.90 -2.48 11.38
CA GLN A 369 -7.89 -3.63 10.49
C GLN A 369 -8.05 -4.93 11.27
N VAL A 370 -8.71 -5.90 10.66
CA VAL A 370 -8.77 -7.29 11.11
C VAL A 370 -8.60 -8.21 9.92
N ALA A 371 -7.84 -9.28 10.06
CA ALA A 371 -7.72 -10.29 9.03
C ALA A 371 -7.84 -11.69 9.62
N PHE A 372 -8.50 -12.57 8.87
CA PHE A 372 -8.60 -13.98 9.21
C PHE A 372 -7.65 -14.75 8.31
N ASN A 373 -6.74 -15.53 8.90
CA ASN A 373 -5.79 -16.33 8.16
C ASN A 373 -6.25 -17.78 8.09
N SER A 374 -6.18 -18.36 6.89
CA SER A 374 -6.48 -19.77 6.68
C SER A 374 -5.60 -20.42 5.62
N VAL A 375 -5.19 -21.65 5.89
CA VAL A 375 -4.30 -22.41 5.01
C VAL A 375 -4.75 -23.86 4.85
N PHE A 376 -4.76 -24.33 3.60
CA PHE A 376 -5.31 -25.62 3.18
C PHE A 376 -4.29 -26.49 2.44
#